data_AF-A0A8S3I019-F1
#
_entry.id   AF-A0A8S3I019-F1
#
_cell.length_a   1.000
_cell.length_b   1.000
_cell.length_c   1.000
_cell.angle_alpha   90.00
_cell.angle_beta   90.00
_cell.angle_gamma   90.00
#
_symmetry.space_group_name_H-M   'P 1'
#
loop_
_entity.id
_entity.type
_entity.pdbx_description
1 polymer ?
#
loop_
_entity_poly.entity_id
_entity_poly.type
_entity_poly.pdbx_seq_one_letter_code
_entity_poly.pdbx_strand_id
1 'polypeptide(L)'
;MIVEANKGGKVVTLNKDDYFSKIEEKLNDTEMYEQVTNPINNNSISEFTEKLFKQNNIKQSLKLQLNSIEDLPRIRGQPKLHKVNHSMRLITCSRNTIQSSISTFAFSFIKELRTTIDNSMNNASEFVTKITKINMEEDENLASLDVQDMFTNIPLTSAVDLVINRIENSTTFNESTL
;
A
#
# COMPACT_ATOMS: atom_id res chain seq x y z
N MET A 1 -21.43 -9.63 15.20
CA MET A 1 -20.93 -9.57 13.81
C MET A 1 -19.87 -10.63 13.58
N ILE A 2 -19.69 -11.07 12.33
CA ILE A 2 -18.74 -12.12 11.95
C ILE A 2 -17.64 -11.48 11.11
N VAL A 3 -16.38 -11.64 11.52
CA VAL A 3 -15.22 -11.06 10.83
C VAL A 3 -14.05 -12.04 10.77
N GLU A 4 -13.15 -11.83 9.80
CA GLU A 4 -11.90 -12.59 9.70
C GLU A 4 -10.87 -12.08 10.71
N ALA A 5 -10.17 -12.99 11.37
CA ALA A 5 -9.01 -12.68 12.20
C ALA A 5 -7.82 -12.24 11.33
N ASN A 6 -6.97 -11.38 11.89
CA ASN A 6 -5.81 -10.88 11.13
C ASN A 6 -4.78 -11.97 10.76
N LYS A 7 -4.67 -13.04 11.55
CA LYS A 7 -3.74 -14.15 11.29
C LYS A 7 -4.42 -15.50 11.50
N GLY A 8 -3.98 -16.50 10.75
CA GLY A 8 -4.34 -17.90 10.94
C GLY A 8 -5.67 -18.34 10.34
N GLY A 9 -6.27 -17.56 9.43
CA GLY A 9 -7.48 -17.95 8.69
C GLY A 9 -8.72 -18.19 9.56
N LYS A 10 -8.74 -17.65 10.79
CA LYS A 10 -9.83 -17.86 11.75
C LYS A 10 -10.98 -16.87 11.50
N VAL A 11 -12.19 -17.31 11.80
CA VAL A 11 -13.39 -16.44 11.85
C VAL A 11 -13.73 -16.14 13.30
N VAL A 12 -14.13 -14.91 13.58
CA VAL A 12 -14.40 -14.41 14.94
C VAL A 12 -15.78 -13.79 14.99
N THR A 13 -16.52 -14.12 16.04
CA THR A 13 -17.78 -13.46 16.39
C THR A 13 -17.48 -12.37 17.43
N LEU A 14 -17.88 -11.14 17.12
CA LEU A 14 -17.69 -9.98 18.00
C LEU A 14 -19.04 -9.32 18.30
N ASN A 15 -19.16 -8.70 19.48
CA ASN A 15 -20.20 -7.71 19.71
C ASN A 15 -20.05 -6.59 18.66
N LYS A 16 -21.17 -6.13 18.11
CA LYS A 16 -21.18 -5.16 17.02
C LYS A 16 -20.68 -3.79 17.50
N ASP A 17 -21.14 -3.35 18.66
CA ASP A 17 -20.82 -2.04 19.22
C ASP A 17 -19.34 -1.99 19.63
N ASP A 18 -18.85 -3.04 20.32
CA ASP A 18 -17.43 -3.16 20.67
C ASP A 18 -16.51 -3.09 19.44
N TYR A 19 -16.92 -3.67 18.31
CA TYR A 19 -16.15 -3.63 17.08
C TYR A 19 -16.06 -2.20 16.52
N PHE A 20 -17.18 -1.47 16.47
CA PHE A 20 -17.19 -0.11 15.96
C PHE A 20 -16.41 0.81 16.91
N SER A 21 -16.61 0.70 18.22
CA SER A 21 -15.86 1.49 19.21
C SER A 21 -14.35 1.29 19.08
N LYS A 22 -13.87 0.05 18.89
CA LYS A 22 -12.43 -0.22 18.68
C LYS A 22 -11.86 0.32 17.36
N ILE A 23 -12.70 0.48 16.34
CA ILE A 23 -12.28 1.10 15.08
C ILE A 23 -12.25 2.61 15.23
N GLU A 24 -13.28 3.20 15.82
CA GLU A 24 -13.35 4.63 16.09
C GLU A 24 -12.22 5.10 17.01
N GLU A 25 -11.91 4.34 18.07
CA GLU A 25 -10.75 4.59 18.94
C GLU A 25 -9.45 4.75 18.14
N LYS A 26 -9.26 3.91 17.10
CA LYS A 26 -8.08 4.00 16.23
C LYS A 26 -8.13 5.16 15.25
N LEU A 27 -9.30 5.48 14.71
CA LEU A 27 -9.45 6.58 13.74
C LEU A 27 -9.40 7.96 14.40
N ASN A 28 -9.64 8.02 15.72
CA ASN A 28 -9.53 9.23 16.52
C ASN A 28 -8.08 9.58 16.91
N ASP A 29 -7.10 8.78 16.50
CA ASP A 29 -5.69 9.13 16.62
C ASP A 29 -5.36 10.28 15.65
N THR A 30 -5.36 11.52 16.18
CA THR A 30 -5.12 12.74 15.40
C THR A 30 -3.65 12.97 15.05
N GLU A 31 -2.72 12.21 15.64
CA GLU A 31 -1.32 12.23 15.18
C GLU A 31 -1.19 11.47 13.85
N MET A 32 -2.07 10.48 13.64
CA MET A 32 -2.03 9.59 12.49
C MET A 32 -3.06 9.93 11.40
N TYR A 33 -4.27 10.35 11.80
CA TYR A 33 -5.39 10.53 10.90
C TYR A 33 -5.94 11.96 10.97
N GLU A 34 -6.29 12.49 9.81
CA GLU A 34 -7.03 13.74 9.69
C GLU A 34 -8.42 13.50 9.09
N GLN A 35 -9.40 14.26 9.54
CA GLN A 35 -10.75 14.20 9.00
C GLN A 35 -10.84 15.01 7.70
N VAL A 36 -11.31 14.38 6.62
CA VAL A 36 -11.47 15.02 5.31
C VAL A 36 -12.96 15.33 5.07
N THR A 37 -13.28 16.61 4.85
CA THR A 37 -14.67 17.09 4.69
C THR A 37 -15.23 16.89 3.27
N ASN A 38 -14.39 16.69 2.25
CA ASN A 38 -14.80 16.47 0.86
C ASN A 38 -13.88 15.47 0.13
N PRO A 39 -13.93 14.18 0.49
CA PRO A 39 -12.98 13.17 -0.02
C PRO A 39 -13.11 12.84 -1.52
N ILE A 40 -14.18 13.31 -2.19
CA ILE A 40 -14.44 13.10 -3.64
C ILE A 40 -14.15 14.38 -4.44
N ASN A 41 -13.35 15.32 -3.95
CA ASN A 41 -12.98 16.49 -4.76
C ASN A 41 -12.02 16.08 -5.89
N ASN A 42 -12.57 15.41 -6.92
CA ASN A 42 -11.89 14.87 -8.09
C ASN A 42 -11.35 15.96 -9.02
N ASN A 43 -11.62 17.25 -8.75
CA ASN A 43 -11.15 18.36 -9.57
C ASN A 43 -9.63 18.31 -9.77
N SER A 44 -8.86 17.95 -8.73
CA SER A 44 -7.40 17.83 -8.83
C SER A 44 -6.96 16.70 -9.77
N ILE A 45 -7.62 15.54 -9.72
CA ILE A 45 -7.32 14.39 -10.59
C ILE A 45 -7.74 14.70 -12.03
N SER A 46 -8.93 15.25 -12.23
CA SER A 46 -9.43 15.62 -13.55
C SER A 46 -8.56 16.71 -14.19
N GLU A 47 -8.19 17.76 -13.45
CA GLU A 47 -7.28 18.81 -13.92
C GLU A 47 -5.89 18.25 -14.28
N PHE A 48 -5.34 17.39 -13.43
CA PHE A 48 -4.03 16.78 -13.67
C PHE A 48 -4.03 15.87 -14.90
N THR A 49 -5.04 15.00 -15.02
CA THR A 49 -5.17 14.09 -16.17
C THR A 49 -5.48 14.84 -17.47
N GLU A 50 -6.26 15.94 -17.41
CA GLU A 50 -6.46 16.83 -18.55
C GLU A 50 -5.15 17.47 -19.01
N LYS A 51 -4.34 17.96 -18.07
CA LYS A 51 -3.03 18.53 -18.35
C LYS A 51 -2.12 17.51 -19.04
N LEU A 52 -1.98 16.32 -18.47
CA LEU A 52 -1.16 15.24 -19.06
C LEU A 52 -1.64 14.84 -20.45
N PHE A 53 -2.96 14.81 -20.67
CA PHE A 53 -3.52 14.50 -21.98
C PHE A 53 -3.19 15.57 -23.01
N LYS A 54 -3.35 16.86 -22.68
CA LYS A 54 -2.99 17.99 -23.55
C LYS A 54 -1.51 18.03 -23.91
N GLN A 55 -0.65 17.52 -23.02
CA GLN A 55 0.79 17.40 -23.24
C GLN A 55 1.18 16.12 -24.01
N ASN A 56 0.21 15.29 -24.42
CA ASN A 56 0.40 13.99 -25.07
C ASN A 56 1.17 12.96 -24.22
N ASN A 57 1.25 13.14 -22.89
CA ASN A 57 1.87 12.18 -21.98
C ASN A 57 0.99 10.96 -21.71
N ILE A 58 -0.33 11.07 -21.92
CA ILE A 58 -1.27 9.95 -21.75
C ILE A 58 -2.26 9.88 -22.91
N LYS A 59 -2.76 8.66 -23.18
CA LYS A 59 -3.83 8.42 -24.17
C LYS A 59 -5.21 8.77 -23.59
N GLN A 60 -6.17 9.06 -24.48
CA GLN A 60 -7.56 9.32 -24.10
C GLN A 60 -8.18 8.18 -23.28
N SER A 61 -7.84 6.92 -23.58
CA SER A 61 -8.32 5.75 -22.83
C SER A 61 -7.88 5.78 -21.36
N LEU A 62 -6.61 6.12 -21.10
CA LEU A 62 -6.07 6.23 -19.75
C LEU A 62 -6.68 7.41 -19.00
N LYS A 63 -6.86 8.56 -19.67
CA LYS A 63 -7.56 9.72 -19.10
C LYS A 63 -8.97 9.33 -18.63
N LEU A 64 -9.75 8.64 -19.47
CA LEU A 64 -11.09 8.18 -19.09
C LEU A 64 -11.05 7.20 -17.93
N GLN A 65 -10.12 6.26 -17.92
CA GLN A 65 -9.96 5.27 -16.85
C GLN A 65 -9.62 5.93 -15.49
N LEU A 66 -8.81 6.99 -15.48
CA LEU A 66 -8.43 7.69 -14.26
C LEU A 66 -9.57 8.54 -13.66
N ASN A 67 -10.62 8.84 -14.45
CA ASN A 67 -11.75 9.67 -14.03
C ASN A 67 -13.08 8.88 -13.95
N SER A 68 -13.08 7.55 -14.10
CA SER A 68 -14.30 6.77 -14.30
C SER A 68 -15.02 6.33 -13.02
N ILE A 69 -14.43 6.55 -11.84
CA ILE A 69 -14.93 6.03 -10.57
C ILE A 69 -15.06 7.17 -9.57
N GLU A 70 -16.18 7.20 -8.84
CA GLU A 70 -16.48 8.18 -7.79
C GLU A 70 -16.70 7.55 -6.40
N ASP A 71 -16.59 6.22 -6.25
CA ASP A 71 -16.75 5.54 -4.96
C ASP A 71 -15.51 5.69 -4.06
N LEU A 72 -15.73 5.73 -2.75
CA LEU A 72 -14.69 5.94 -1.75
C LEU A 72 -14.20 4.62 -1.14
N PRO A 73 -12.92 4.56 -0.72
CA PRO A 73 -12.40 3.46 0.07
C PRO A 73 -13.16 3.26 1.37
N ARG A 74 -13.36 2.00 1.76
CA ARG A 74 -14.01 1.61 3.02
C ARG A 74 -13.02 0.93 3.93
N ILE A 75 -13.13 1.16 5.24
CA ILE A 75 -12.28 0.50 6.23
C ILE A 75 -13.02 -0.68 6.85
N ARG A 76 -12.31 -1.78 7.05
CA ARG A 76 -12.73 -2.90 7.91
C ARG A 76 -11.65 -3.21 8.94
N GLY A 77 -12.04 -3.63 10.13
CA GLY A 77 -11.13 -4.05 11.18
C GLY A 77 -10.98 -5.57 11.24
N GLN A 78 -9.76 -6.05 11.42
CA GLN A 78 -9.46 -7.45 11.67
C GLN A 78 -8.82 -7.61 13.06
N PRO A 79 -9.38 -8.40 13.99
CA PRO A 79 -8.82 -8.55 15.33
C PRO A 79 -7.47 -9.27 15.29
N LYS A 80 -6.47 -8.69 15.95
CA LYS A 80 -5.16 -9.32 16.20
C LYS A 80 -5.28 -10.24 17.42
N LEU A 81 -5.73 -11.49 17.21
CA LEU A 81 -5.99 -12.46 18.29
C LEU A 81 -4.76 -12.82 19.16
N HIS A 82 -3.55 -12.57 18.66
CA HIS A 82 -2.29 -12.84 19.36
C HIS A 82 -1.79 -11.65 20.20
N LYS A 83 -2.56 -10.57 20.30
CA LYS A 83 -2.23 -9.37 21.09
C LYS A 83 -3.24 -9.21 22.22
N VAL A 84 -2.79 -8.67 23.35
CA VAL A 84 -3.64 -8.32 24.49
C VAL A 84 -4.76 -7.36 24.01
N ASN A 85 -5.96 -7.54 24.56
CA ASN A 85 -7.18 -6.79 24.21
C ASN A 85 -7.66 -6.94 22.75
N HIS A 86 -7.01 -7.80 21.96
CA HIS A 86 -7.35 -8.08 20.57
C HIS A 86 -7.43 -6.82 19.71
N SER A 87 -6.41 -5.95 19.81
CA SER A 87 -6.33 -4.72 19.01
C SER A 87 -6.66 -4.95 17.53
N MET A 88 -7.32 -3.98 16.88
CA MET A 88 -7.79 -4.11 15.50
C MET A 88 -6.69 -3.75 14.51
N ARG A 89 -6.51 -4.52 13.43
CA ARG A 89 -5.81 -4.06 12.23
C ARG A 89 -6.83 -3.46 11.27
N LEU A 90 -6.68 -2.18 10.96
CA LEU A 90 -7.49 -1.54 9.94
C LEU A 90 -7.01 -2.00 8.55
N ILE A 91 -7.96 -2.35 7.70
CA ILE A 91 -7.74 -2.74 6.31
C ILE A 91 -8.60 -1.83 5.46
N THR A 92 -7.96 -1.05 4.61
CA THR A 92 -8.63 -0.20 3.62
C THR A 92 -8.95 -1.02 2.37
N CYS A 93 -10.23 -1.12 2.03
CA CYS A 93 -10.70 -1.68 0.77
C CYS A 93 -10.83 -0.54 -0.24
N SER A 94 -9.87 -0.46 -1.16
CA SER A 94 -9.84 0.52 -2.26
C SER A 94 -10.23 -0.07 -3.63
N ARG A 95 -10.78 -1.30 -3.66
CA ARG A 95 -11.21 -1.93 -4.92
C ARG A 95 -12.40 -1.18 -5.52
N ASN A 96 -12.33 -0.89 -6.82
CA ASN A 96 -13.36 -0.15 -7.56
C ASN A 96 -13.69 1.22 -6.94
N THR A 97 -12.67 1.91 -6.42
CA THR A 97 -12.78 3.27 -5.84
C THR A 97 -12.00 4.28 -6.67
N ILE A 98 -12.13 5.58 -6.35
CA ILE A 98 -11.37 6.66 -6.97
C ILE A 98 -9.84 6.41 -6.95
N GLN A 99 -9.35 5.67 -5.95
CA GLN A 99 -7.93 5.35 -5.80
C GLN A 99 -7.48 4.18 -6.68
N SER A 100 -8.39 3.35 -7.18
CA SER A 100 -8.03 2.07 -7.81
C SER A 100 -7.29 2.24 -9.14
N SER A 101 -7.81 3.10 -10.03
CA SER A 101 -7.16 3.40 -11.31
C SER A 101 -5.82 4.08 -11.12
N ILE A 102 -5.73 5.06 -10.20
CA ILE A 102 -4.49 5.78 -9.89
C ILE A 102 -3.45 4.83 -9.29
N SER A 103 -3.85 3.98 -8.33
CA SER A 103 -2.94 3.01 -7.71
C SER A 103 -2.43 2.00 -8.73
N THR A 104 -3.27 1.56 -9.66
CA THR A 104 -2.87 0.63 -10.73
C THR A 104 -1.88 1.31 -11.69
N PHE A 105 -2.14 2.56 -12.05
CA PHE A 105 -1.23 3.35 -12.88
C PHE A 105 0.12 3.59 -12.18
N ALA A 106 0.14 4.04 -10.93
CA ALA A 106 1.37 4.21 -10.16
C ALA A 106 2.13 2.88 -9.97
N PHE A 107 1.41 1.79 -9.76
CA PHE A 107 2.00 0.47 -9.57
C PHE A 107 2.71 -0.05 -10.83
N SER A 108 2.32 0.34 -12.05
CA SER A 108 3.05 -0.10 -13.25
C SER A 108 4.49 0.40 -13.25
N PHE A 109 4.73 1.64 -12.82
CA PHE A 109 6.07 2.21 -12.64
C PHE A 109 6.85 1.48 -11.53
N ILE A 110 6.22 1.33 -10.36
CA ILE A 110 6.87 0.72 -9.19
C ILE A 110 7.24 -0.74 -9.45
N LYS A 111 6.41 -1.47 -10.20
CA LYS A 111 6.65 -2.89 -10.53
C LYS A 111 7.95 -3.08 -11.29
N GLU A 112 8.25 -2.21 -12.24
CA GLU A 112 9.50 -2.26 -13.02
C GLU A 112 10.69 -1.88 -12.15
N LEU A 113 10.58 -0.80 -11.37
CA LEU A 113 11.61 -0.37 -10.42
C LEU A 113 11.96 -1.43 -9.38
N ARG A 114 11.01 -2.28 -8.97
CA ARG A 114 11.29 -3.36 -8.02
C ARG A 114 12.38 -4.29 -8.52
N THR A 115 12.48 -4.48 -9.84
CA THR A 115 13.49 -5.38 -10.44
C THR A 115 14.91 -4.82 -10.34
N THR A 116 15.06 -3.51 -10.08
CA THR A 116 16.37 -2.86 -9.90
C THR A 116 16.84 -2.83 -8.44
N ILE A 117 16.03 -3.33 -7.50
CA ILE A 117 16.38 -3.39 -6.07
C ILE A 117 17.13 -4.68 -5.78
N ASP A 118 18.44 -4.53 -5.53
CA ASP A 118 19.31 -5.61 -5.10
C ASP A 118 18.79 -6.30 -3.83
N ASN A 119 19.00 -7.61 -3.76
CA ASN A 119 18.63 -8.46 -2.63
C ASN A 119 17.14 -8.44 -2.26
N SER A 120 16.28 -7.88 -3.11
CA SER A 120 14.84 -8.03 -2.96
C SER A 120 14.42 -9.46 -3.29
N MET A 121 13.48 -9.99 -2.49
CA MET A 121 12.90 -11.31 -2.71
C MET A 121 11.51 -11.15 -3.29
N ASN A 122 11.15 -12.01 -4.24
CA ASN A 122 9.83 -11.97 -4.86
C ASN A 122 8.77 -12.65 -4.00
N ASN A 123 9.14 -13.74 -3.33
CA ASN A 123 8.24 -14.57 -2.53
C ASN A 123 8.99 -15.36 -1.43
N ALA A 124 8.22 -16.00 -0.55
CA ALA A 124 8.74 -16.78 0.56
C ALA A 124 9.53 -18.03 0.10
N SER A 125 9.16 -18.65 -1.01
CA SER A 125 9.87 -19.83 -1.53
C SER A 125 11.28 -19.48 -2.03
N GLU A 126 11.42 -18.32 -2.70
CA GLU A 126 12.72 -17.77 -3.10
C GLU A 126 13.60 -17.48 -1.87
N PHE A 127 13.01 -16.87 -0.84
CA PHE A 127 13.70 -16.62 0.42
C PHE A 127 14.22 -17.92 1.05
N VAL A 128 13.36 -18.94 1.20
CA VAL A 128 13.75 -20.26 1.75
C VAL A 128 14.89 -20.87 0.94
N THR A 129 14.81 -20.80 -0.39
CA THR A 129 15.84 -21.36 -1.27
C THR A 129 17.20 -20.67 -1.12
N LYS A 130 17.21 -19.35 -0.92
CA LYS A 130 18.45 -18.57 -0.76
C LYS A 130 19.02 -18.70 0.63
N ILE A 131 18.20 -18.58 1.68
CA ILE A 131 18.67 -18.63 3.08
C ILE A 131 19.28 -20.00 3.42
N THR A 132 18.77 -21.11 2.84
CA THR A 132 19.34 -22.45 3.05
C THR A 132 20.67 -22.69 2.36
N LYS A 133 21.09 -21.80 1.44
CA LYS A 133 22.36 -21.89 0.71
C LYS A 133 23.46 -21.04 1.35
N ILE A 134 23.11 -20.21 2.35
CA ILE A 134 24.08 -19.41 3.08
C ILE A 134 24.77 -20.34 4.07
N ASN A 135 26.08 -20.52 3.90
CA ASN A 135 26.93 -21.11 4.92
C ASN A 135 27.38 -19.99 5.85
N MET A 136 27.24 -20.19 7.15
CA MET A 136 27.70 -19.24 8.16
C MET A 136 28.97 -19.76 8.82
N GLU A 137 29.93 -18.88 9.03
CA GLU A 137 31.12 -19.16 9.84
C GLU A 137 30.79 -19.13 11.35
N GLU A 138 31.67 -19.67 12.20
CA GLU A 138 31.44 -19.78 13.65
C GLU A 138 31.27 -18.42 14.36
N ASP A 139 31.82 -17.34 13.79
CA ASP A 139 31.74 -15.98 14.32
C ASP A 139 30.63 -15.13 13.68
N GLU A 140 29.88 -15.69 12.72
CA GLU A 140 28.77 -14.99 12.06
C GLU A 140 27.44 -15.18 12.79
N ASN A 141 26.62 -14.12 12.75
CA ASN A 141 25.31 -14.12 13.40
C ASN A 141 24.20 -13.75 12.42
N LEU A 142 23.08 -14.45 12.51
CA LEU A 142 21.87 -14.13 11.77
C LEU A 142 20.91 -13.30 12.63
N ALA A 143 20.52 -12.13 12.13
CA ALA A 143 19.55 -11.26 12.78
C ALA A 143 18.23 -11.22 11.99
N SER A 144 17.11 -11.26 12.71
CA SER A 144 15.77 -11.01 12.16
C SER A 144 15.26 -9.65 12.64
N LEU A 145 14.91 -8.79 11.68
CA LEU A 145 14.42 -7.44 11.94
C LEU A 145 12.99 -7.32 11.37
N ASP A 146 12.08 -6.74 12.16
CA ASP A 146 10.71 -6.46 11.74
C ASP A 146 10.43 -4.97 11.87
N VAL A 147 9.82 -4.37 10.85
CA VAL A 147 9.45 -2.95 10.85
C VAL A 147 8.06 -2.82 11.46
N GLN A 148 7.98 -2.09 12.58
CA GLN A 148 6.71 -1.81 13.20
C GLN A 148 5.90 -0.79 12.39
N ASP A 149 4.63 -1.14 12.14
CA ASP A 149 3.61 -0.24 11.56
C ASP A 149 4.09 0.49 10.28
N MET A 150 4.70 -0.28 9.36
CA MET A 150 5.30 0.24 8.13
C MET A 150 4.40 1.22 7.35
N PHE A 151 3.11 0.92 7.18
CA PHE A 151 2.22 1.76 6.37
C PHE A 151 2.00 3.17 6.94
N THR A 152 2.08 3.32 8.25
CA THR A 152 1.84 4.60 8.92
C THR A 152 3.12 5.40 9.11
N ASN A 153 4.29 4.74 9.06
CA ASN A 153 5.59 5.34 9.34
C ASN A 153 6.44 5.63 8.08
N ILE A 154 5.89 5.49 6.87
CA ILE A 154 6.63 5.83 5.64
C ILE A 154 6.65 7.36 5.46
N PRO A 155 7.84 8.01 5.40
CA PRO A 155 7.93 9.43 5.08
C PRO A 155 7.57 9.65 3.61
N LEU A 156 6.31 9.99 3.34
CA LEU A 156 5.73 10.01 1.99
C LEU A 156 6.53 10.88 1.00
N THR A 157 6.90 12.11 1.38
CA THR A 157 7.67 13.01 0.51
C THR A 157 9.00 12.38 0.09
N SER A 158 9.79 11.92 1.07
CA SER A 158 11.09 11.29 0.78
C SER A 158 10.94 9.99 -0.02
N ALA A 159 9.88 9.22 0.21
CA ALA A 159 9.61 8.01 -0.55
C ALA A 159 9.27 8.32 -2.01
N VAL A 160 8.46 9.36 -2.26
CA VAL A 160 8.13 9.82 -3.62
C VAL A 160 9.36 10.35 -4.33
N ASP A 161 10.16 11.19 -3.68
CA ASP A 161 11.40 11.74 -4.26
C ASP A 161 12.39 10.63 -4.64
N LEU A 162 12.51 9.62 -3.79
CA LEU A 162 13.35 8.46 -4.05
C LEU A 162 12.86 7.66 -5.27
N VAL A 163 11.54 7.47 -5.41
CA VAL A 163 10.95 6.80 -6.58
C VAL A 163 11.22 7.60 -7.85
N ILE A 164 11.00 8.92 -7.84
CA ILE A 164 11.26 9.80 -8.99
C ILE A 164 12.72 9.73 -9.41
N ASN A 165 13.64 9.89 -8.45
CA ASN A 165 15.09 9.83 -8.71
C ASN A 165 15.49 8.48 -9.33
N ARG A 166 14.92 7.36 -8.85
CA ARG A 166 15.18 6.04 -9.43
C ARG A 166 14.63 5.89 -10.84
N ILE A 167 13.47 6.46 -11.14
CA ILE A 167 12.90 6.46 -12.50
C ILE A 167 13.85 7.21 -13.44
N GLU A 168 14.25 8.43 -13.08
CA GLU A 168 15.11 9.28 -13.91
C GLU A 168 16.48 8.65 -14.20
N ASN A 169 17.05 7.94 -13.22
CA ASN A 169 18.38 7.33 -13.32
C ASN A 169 18.35 5.87 -13.81
N SER A 170 17.19 5.26 -14.05
CA SER A 170 17.10 3.88 -14.51
C SER A 170 17.14 3.80 -16.04
N THR A 171 18.26 3.35 -16.58
CA THR A 171 18.40 3.04 -18.02
C THR A 171 17.41 1.95 -18.45
N THR A 172 17.22 0.92 -17.64
CA THR A 172 16.26 -0.18 -17.88
C THR A 172 14.83 0.30 -17.94
N PHE A 173 14.43 1.24 -17.07
CA PHE A 173 13.08 1.83 -17.09
C PHE A 173 12.85 2.68 -18.35
N ASN A 174 13.83 3.51 -18.71
CA ASN A 174 13.76 4.37 -19.89
C ASN A 174 13.72 3.57 -21.22
N GLU A 175 14.25 2.35 -21.25
CA GLU A 175 14.21 1.46 -22.42
C GLU A 175 12.95 0.57 -22.48
N SER A 176 12.29 0.31 -21.34
CA SER A 176 11.12 -0.58 -21.26
C SER A 176 9.78 0.15 -21.39
N THR A 177 9.73 1.47 -21.16
CA THR A 177 8.49 2.24 -21.18
C THR A 177 8.67 3.59 -21.88
N LEU A 178 8.62 3.58 -23.23
CA LEU A 178 7.96 4.55 -24.12
C LEU A 178 7.87 4.01 -25.55
#